data_AF-H2AN25-F1
#
_entry.id   AF-H2AN25-F1
#
_cell.length_a   1.000
_cell.length_b   1.000
_cell.length_c   1.000
_cell.angle_alpha   90.00
_cell.angle_beta   90.00
_cell.angle_gamma   90.00
#
_symmetry.space_group_name_H-M   'P 1'
#
loop_
_entity.id
_entity.type
_entity.pdbx_description
1 polymer ?
#
loop_
_entity_poly.entity_id
_entity_poly.type
_entity_poly.pdbx_seq_one_letter_code
_entity_poly.pdbx_strand_id
1 'polypeptide(L)'
;MSRNSSLGLENTLFQLKFTSKQLKKQAQRAAKEELQETNKLKKIINENEEIAKIYASNAIRKKNERLQLLKLASRVDSVSSRVQTAVTMRSVSTSMASVCKGMDKALMSMNLEQITTIMDKFETQFEDLDTSVNVYESMGMNSDAVAVDNDKVDELMAKVADENGLELKQSAKLDELPDLKASDKVLDDEKEDKLAQRLRALRG
;
A
#
# COMPACT_ATOMS: atom_id res chain seq x y z
N MET A 1 -20.44 -19.57 26.61
CA MET A 1 -19.36 -18.88 27.35
C MET A 1 -18.36 -18.08 26.47
N SER A 2 -18.63 -17.73 25.20
CA SER A 2 -17.61 -17.14 24.30
C SER A 2 -17.67 -15.61 24.06
N ARG A 3 -18.59 -14.84 24.68
CA ARG A 3 -18.70 -13.38 24.41
C ARG A 3 -17.66 -12.53 25.16
N ASN A 4 -17.08 -13.00 26.26
CA ASN A 4 -16.12 -12.21 27.05
C ASN A 4 -14.68 -12.20 26.50
N SER A 5 -14.31 -13.15 25.64
CA SER A 5 -12.94 -13.22 25.10
C SER A 5 -12.65 -12.13 24.07
N SER A 6 -13.68 -11.60 23.39
CA SER A 6 -13.53 -10.55 22.36
C SER A 6 -13.13 -9.21 22.98
N LEU A 7 -13.85 -8.80 24.03
CA LEU A 7 -13.53 -7.62 24.83
C LEU A 7 -12.16 -7.75 25.48
N GLY A 8 -11.77 -8.96 25.90
CA GLY A 8 -10.45 -9.23 26.45
C GLY A 8 -9.31 -9.00 25.45
N LEU A 9 -9.44 -9.48 24.22
CA LEU A 9 -8.43 -9.31 23.17
C LEU A 9 -8.31 -7.85 22.71
N GLU A 10 -9.43 -7.16 22.54
CA GLU A 10 -9.43 -5.73 22.17
C GLU A 10 -8.86 -4.85 23.29
N ASN A 11 -9.20 -5.12 24.55
CA ASN A 11 -8.60 -4.43 25.69
C ASN A 11 -7.10 -4.70 25.81
N THR A 12 -6.67 -5.94 25.58
CA THR A 12 -5.25 -6.31 25.57
C THR A 12 -4.51 -5.60 24.45
N LEU A 13 -5.09 -5.53 23.25
CA LEU A 13 -4.55 -4.80 22.11
C LEU A 13 -4.38 -3.30 22.42
N PHE A 14 -5.40 -2.69 23.05
CA PHE A 14 -5.33 -1.31 23.49
C PHE A 14 -4.20 -1.08 24.50
N GLN A 15 -4.11 -1.94 25.54
CA GLN A 15 -3.04 -1.86 26.53
C GLN A 15 -1.66 -2.02 25.88
N LEU A 16 -1.47 -2.98 24.97
CA LEU A 16 -0.20 -3.18 24.28
C LEU A 16 0.20 -1.97 23.43
N LYS A 17 -0.73 -1.38 22.67
CA LYS A 17 -0.48 -0.15 21.90
C LYS A 17 -0.17 1.04 22.81
N PHE A 18 -0.89 1.17 23.92
CA PHE A 18 -0.64 2.20 24.92
C PHE A 18 0.75 2.07 25.54
N THR A 19 1.12 0.87 25.99
CA THR A 19 2.44 0.57 26.55
C THR A 19 3.55 0.80 25.51
N SER A 20 3.38 0.37 24.25
CA SER A 20 4.34 0.68 23.16
C SER A 20 4.57 2.19 23.04
N LYS A 21 3.50 2.99 23.02
CA LYS A 21 3.58 4.46 22.96
C LYS A 21 4.22 5.07 24.21
N GLN A 22 3.90 4.56 25.39
CA GLN A 22 4.50 5.00 26.65
C GLN A 22 6.00 4.73 26.68
N LEU A 23 6.44 3.55 26.26
CA LEU A 23 7.86 3.19 26.15
C LEU A 23 8.60 4.07 25.13
N LYS A 24 8.00 4.33 23.95
CA LYS A 24 8.56 5.27 22.95
C LYS A 24 8.73 6.68 23.55
N LYS A 25 7.76 7.16 24.33
CA LYS A 25 7.82 8.46 25.01
C LYS A 25 8.89 8.50 26.11
N GLN A 26 9.04 7.43 26.89
CA GLN A 26 10.12 7.31 27.87
C GLN A 26 11.50 7.28 27.19
N ALA A 27 11.65 6.56 26.08
CA ALA A 27 12.88 6.56 25.30
C ALA A 27 13.24 7.96 24.76
N GLN A 28 12.25 8.73 24.32
CA GLN A 28 12.46 10.13 23.92
C GLN A 28 12.88 11.04 25.09
N ARG A 29 12.35 10.81 26.30
CA ARG A 29 12.81 11.53 27.51
C ARG A 29 14.26 11.20 27.84
N ALA A 30 14.63 9.91 27.82
CA ALA A 30 16.00 9.47 28.01
C ALA A 30 16.95 10.07 26.95
N ALA A 31 16.50 10.25 25.70
CA ALA A 31 17.27 10.93 24.65
C ALA A 31 17.53 12.42 24.96
N LYS A 32 16.54 13.12 25.52
CA LYS A 32 16.72 14.53 25.93
C LYS A 32 17.68 14.65 27.11
N GLU A 33 17.58 13.75 28.09
CA GLU A 33 18.50 13.68 29.23
C GLU A 33 19.93 13.34 28.76
N GLU A 34 20.10 12.37 27.85
CA GLU A 34 21.38 12.06 27.20
C GLU A 34 22.00 13.33 26.59
N LEU A 35 21.20 14.11 25.85
CA LEU A 35 21.67 15.33 25.19
C LEU A 35 22.07 16.42 26.20
N GLN A 36 21.33 16.54 27.31
CA GLN A 36 21.68 17.46 28.40
C GLN A 36 23.03 17.09 29.04
N GLU A 37 23.25 15.81 29.35
CA GLU A 37 24.51 15.35 29.94
C GLU A 37 25.69 15.49 28.97
N THR A 38 25.50 15.25 27.67
CA THR A 38 26.55 15.50 26.66
C THR A 38 26.90 16.98 26.54
N ASN A 39 25.92 17.88 26.69
CA ASN A 39 26.17 19.32 26.68
C ASN A 39 26.92 19.79 27.93
N LYS A 40 26.65 19.20 29.10
CA LYS A 40 27.42 19.44 30.33
C LYS A 40 28.85 18.93 30.19
N LEU A 41 29.01 17.73 29.63
CA LEU A 41 30.33 17.14 29.33
C LEU A 41 31.18 18.06 28.45
N LYS A 42 30.61 18.58 27.35
CA LYS A 42 31.30 19.50 26.43
C LYS A 42 31.83 20.76 27.11
N LYS A 43 31.15 21.26 28.14
CA LYS A 43 31.57 22.45 28.88
C LYS A 43 32.73 22.16 29.83
N ILE A 44 32.71 21.00 30.49
CA ILE A 44 33.59 20.70 31.63
C ILE A 44 34.85 19.94 31.20
N ILE A 45 34.90 19.41 29.98
CA ILE A 45 36.02 18.60 29.47
C ILE A 45 37.39 19.29 29.54
N ASN A 46 37.42 20.63 29.46
CA ASN A 46 38.66 21.41 29.52
C ASN A 46 39.01 21.89 30.94
N GLU A 47 38.07 21.80 31.89
CA GLU A 47 38.26 22.32 33.25
C GLU A 47 38.58 21.21 34.25
N ASN A 48 37.87 20.06 34.18
CA ASN A 48 38.02 19.01 35.18
C ASN A 48 37.71 17.61 34.63
N GLU A 49 38.76 16.79 34.50
CA GLU A 49 38.69 15.47 33.86
C GLU A 49 37.85 14.46 34.66
N GLU A 50 37.88 14.52 35.99
CA GLU A 50 37.10 13.59 36.83
C GLU A 50 35.59 13.84 36.70
N ILE A 51 35.19 15.11 36.71
CA ILE A 51 33.79 15.50 36.55
C ILE A 51 33.29 15.17 35.13
N ALA A 52 34.15 15.37 34.12
CA ALA A 52 33.86 14.97 32.74
C ALA A 52 33.61 13.45 32.63
N LYS A 53 34.40 12.60 33.30
CA LYS A 53 34.19 11.14 33.31
C LYS A 53 32.82 10.75 33.88
N ILE A 54 32.34 11.44 34.92
CA ILE A 54 31.01 11.21 35.50
C ILE A 54 29.90 11.54 34.50
N TYR A 55 29.96 12.71 33.85
CA TYR A 55 28.97 13.11 32.84
C TYR A 55 28.98 12.21 31.61
N ALA A 56 30.15 11.76 31.17
CA ALA A 56 30.28 10.77 30.09
C ALA A 56 29.63 9.43 30.45
N SER A 57 29.88 8.91 31.65
CA SER A 57 29.27 7.67 32.15
C SER A 57 27.75 7.77 32.21
N ASN A 58 27.22 8.89 32.73
CA ASN A 58 25.78 9.15 32.79
C ASN A 58 25.14 9.22 31.39
N ALA A 59 25.80 9.88 30.43
CA ALA A 59 25.33 9.94 29.04
C ALA A 59 25.28 8.54 28.39
N ILE A 60 26.32 7.72 28.57
CA ILE A 60 26.35 6.34 28.06
C ILE A 60 25.25 5.49 28.70
N ARG A 61 25.04 5.61 30.02
CA ARG A 61 23.96 4.92 30.72
C ARG A 61 22.59 5.29 30.14
N LYS A 62 22.32 6.58 29.91
CA LYS A 62 21.07 7.06 29.30
C LYS A 62 20.89 6.61 27.86
N LYS A 63 21.97 6.57 27.07
CA LYS A 63 21.96 6.01 25.71
C LYS A 63 21.58 4.53 25.70
N ASN A 64 22.15 3.74 26.61
CA ASN A 64 21.85 2.32 26.73
C ASN A 64 20.41 2.08 27.20
N GLU A 65 19.94 2.85 28.19
CA GLU A 65 18.54 2.86 28.65
C GLU A 65 17.58 3.15 27.48
N ARG A 66 17.84 4.21 26.70
CA ARG A 66 17.07 4.55 25.50
C ARG A 66 17.00 3.40 24.51
N LEU A 67 18.14 2.77 24.21
CA LEU A 67 18.23 1.68 23.24
C LEU A 67 17.42 0.46 23.71
N GLN A 68 17.49 0.13 25.00
CA GLN A 68 16.72 -0.97 25.59
C GLN A 68 15.22 -0.70 25.59
N LEU A 69 14.79 0.54 25.92
CA LEU A 69 13.39 0.96 25.83
C LEU A 69 12.86 0.90 24.40
N LEU A 70 13.64 1.33 23.40
CA LEU A 70 13.26 1.25 21.99
C LEU A 70 13.13 -0.20 21.51
N LYS A 71 14.06 -1.07 21.90
CA LYS A 71 13.97 -2.52 21.61
C LYS A 71 12.71 -3.12 22.20
N LEU A 72 12.40 -2.82 23.46
CA LEU A 72 11.19 -3.32 24.12
C LEU A 72 9.94 -2.77 23.45
N ALA A 73 9.90 -1.47 23.14
CA ALA A 73 8.79 -0.84 22.45
C ALA A 73 8.53 -1.49 21.07
N SER A 74 9.58 -1.72 20.28
CA SER A 74 9.48 -2.39 18.97
C SER A 74 8.94 -3.81 19.08
N ARG A 75 9.38 -4.58 20.08
CA ARG A 75 8.85 -5.93 20.35
C ARG A 75 7.36 -5.89 20.71
N VAL A 76 6.96 -4.98 21.59
CA VAL A 76 5.55 -4.80 21.99
C VAL A 76 4.71 -4.36 20.79
N ASP A 77 5.21 -3.46 19.94
CA ASP A 77 4.56 -3.01 18.72
C ASP A 77 4.30 -4.18 17.76
N SER A 78 5.32 -5.03 17.53
CA SER A 78 5.20 -6.21 16.67
C SER A 78 4.15 -7.19 17.19
N VAL A 79 4.13 -7.45 18.50
CA VAL A 79 3.09 -8.28 19.12
C VAL A 79 1.71 -7.65 18.97
N SER A 80 1.59 -6.33 19.19
CA SER A 80 0.32 -5.62 19.03
C SER A 80 -0.21 -5.67 17.59
N SER A 81 0.67 -5.63 16.59
CA SER A 81 0.30 -5.74 15.17
C SER A 81 -0.26 -7.13 14.86
N ARG A 82 0.38 -8.19 15.36
CA ARG A 82 -0.15 -9.56 15.22
C ARG A 82 -1.51 -9.74 15.90
N VAL A 83 -1.67 -9.19 17.11
CA VAL A 83 -2.95 -9.22 17.84
C VAL A 83 -4.03 -8.44 17.08
N GLN A 84 -3.69 -7.28 16.50
CA GLN A 84 -4.61 -6.51 15.65
C GLN A 84 -5.11 -7.35 14.48
N THR A 85 -4.21 -8.01 13.75
CA THR A 85 -4.57 -8.89 12.63
C THR A 85 -5.50 -10.01 13.09
N ALA A 86 -5.21 -10.65 14.23
CA ALA A 86 -6.06 -11.71 14.79
C ALA A 86 -7.47 -11.19 15.17
N VAL A 87 -7.57 -9.99 15.77
CA VAL A 87 -8.85 -9.36 16.09
C VAL A 87 -9.64 -9.05 14.81
N THR A 88 -8.99 -8.48 13.79
CA THR A 88 -9.63 -8.19 12.51
C THR A 88 -10.10 -9.47 11.79
N MET A 89 -9.25 -10.49 11.71
CA MET A 89 -9.61 -11.79 11.11
C MET A 89 -10.78 -12.45 11.83
N ARG A 90 -10.85 -12.33 13.16
CA ARG A 90 -11.98 -12.84 13.94
C ARG A 90 -13.27 -12.07 13.65
N SER A 91 -13.19 -10.75 13.55
CA SER A 91 -14.34 -9.91 13.17
C SER A 91 -14.87 -10.30 11.78
N VAL A 92 -13.98 -10.42 10.79
CA VAL A 92 -14.31 -10.89 9.44
C VAL A 92 -14.94 -12.28 9.46
N SER A 93 -14.37 -13.22 10.21
CA SER A 93 -14.93 -14.59 10.35
C SER A 93 -16.32 -14.58 10.96
N THR A 94 -16.57 -13.69 11.93
CA THR A 94 -17.89 -13.55 12.56
C THR A 94 -18.92 -12.97 11.58
N SER A 95 -18.54 -11.95 10.82
CA SER A 95 -19.37 -11.39 9.75
C SER A 95 -19.68 -12.43 8.68
N MET A 96 -18.67 -13.17 8.21
CA MET A 96 -18.85 -14.24 7.22
C MET A 96 -19.81 -15.32 7.74
N ALA A 97 -19.67 -15.74 9.00
CA ALA A 97 -20.59 -16.70 9.61
C ALA A 97 -22.05 -16.19 9.65
N SER A 98 -22.24 -14.89 9.85
CA SER A 98 -23.59 -14.28 9.80
C SER A 98 -24.15 -14.23 8.38
N VAL A 99 -23.31 -13.94 7.38
CA VAL A 99 -23.68 -13.94 5.96
C VAL A 99 -24.02 -15.34 5.48
N CYS A 100 -23.21 -16.36 5.81
CA CYS A 100 -23.50 -17.75 5.49
C CYS A 100 -24.85 -18.20 6.07
N LYS A 101 -25.16 -17.85 7.33
CA LYS A 101 -26.47 -18.14 7.92
C LYS A 101 -27.63 -17.43 7.21
N GLY A 102 -27.42 -16.18 6.79
CA GLY A 102 -28.40 -15.43 6.01
C GLY A 102 -28.64 -16.07 4.64
N MET A 103 -27.56 -16.53 3.99
CA MET A 103 -27.60 -17.23 2.71
C MET A 103 -28.27 -18.60 2.83
N ASP A 104 -27.96 -19.39 3.86
CA ASP A 104 -28.63 -20.68 4.13
C ASP A 104 -30.14 -20.49 4.26
N LYS A 105 -30.56 -19.45 4.99
CA LYS A 105 -31.99 -19.11 5.14
C LYS A 105 -32.62 -18.66 3.82
N ALA A 106 -31.90 -17.87 3.01
CA ALA A 106 -32.36 -17.43 1.70
C ALA A 106 -32.50 -18.61 0.72
N LEU A 107 -31.53 -19.55 0.73
CA LEU A 107 -31.56 -20.78 -0.06
C LEU A 107 -32.73 -21.69 0.34
N MET A 108 -33.07 -21.77 1.63
CA MET A 108 -34.26 -22.50 2.08
C MET A 108 -35.59 -21.85 1.64
N SER A 109 -35.61 -20.53 1.46
CA SER A 109 -36.78 -19.81 0.92
C SER A 109 -36.82 -19.74 -0.60
N MET A 110 -35.76 -20.22 -1.28
CA MET A 110 -35.65 -20.20 -2.73
C MET A 110 -36.57 -21.29 -3.30
N ASN A 111 -37.84 -20.96 -3.51
CA ASN A 111 -38.79 -21.87 -4.13
C ASN A 111 -38.44 -22.00 -5.61
N LEU A 112 -38.05 -23.21 -6.05
CA LEU A 112 -37.68 -23.53 -7.44
C LEU A 112 -38.73 -23.03 -8.44
N GLU A 113 -40.01 -23.05 -8.08
CA GLU A 113 -41.13 -22.60 -8.90
C GLU A 113 -41.11 -21.09 -9.20
N GLN A 114 -40.67 -20.27 -8.24
CA GLN A 114 -40.50 -18.83 -8.43
C GLN A 114 -39.26 -18.51 -9.29
N ILE A 115 -38.21 -19.32 -9.20
CA ILE A 115 -37.02 -19.17 -10.06
C ILE A 115 -37.38 -19.44 -11.51
N THR A 116 -38.10 -20.53 -11.79
CA THR A 116 -38.58 -20.82 -13.16
C THR A 116 -39.45 -19.68 -13.70
N THR A 117 -40.34 -19.12 -12.88
CA THR A 117 -41.20 -17.98 -13.30
C THR A 117 -40.39 -16.70 -13.59
N ILE A 118 -39.31 -16.46 -12.85
CA ILE A 118 -38.42 -15.31 -13.07
C ILE A 118 -37.53 -15.54 -14.29
N MET A 119 -37.07 -16.77 -14.55
CA MET A 119 -36.31 -17.12 -15.75
C MET A 119 -37.15 -16.95 -17.02
N ASP A 120 -38.40 -17.40 -17.02
CA ASP A 120 -39.31 -17.19 -18.16
C ASP A 120 -39.53 -15.69 -18.46
N LYS A 121 -39.62 -14.86 -17.40
CA LYS A 121 -39.72 -13.39 -17.52
C LYS A 121 -38.41 -12.71 -17.93
N PHE A 122 -37.27 -13.32 -17.64
CA PHE A 122 -35.96 -12.84 -18.05
C PHE A 122 -35.73 -13.12 -19.54
N GLU A 123 -36.10 -14.31 -20.01
CA GLU A 123 -35.99 -14.68 -21.43
C GLU A 123 -36.83 -13.76 -22.32
N THR A 124 -38.08 -13.49 -21.93
CA THR A 124 -38.94 -12.52 -22.63
C THR A 124 -38.37 -11.09 -22.62
N GLN A 125 -37.84 -10.61 -21.48
CA GLN A 125 -37.22 -9.28 -21.42
C GLN A 125 -35.89 -9.19 -22.18
N PHE A 126 -35.14 -10.29 -22.26
CA PHE A 126 -33.89 -10.35 -23.01
C PHE A 126 -34.15 -10.37 -24.52
N GLU A 127 -35.18 -11.07 -24.97
CA GLU A 127 -35.65 -11.03 -26.36
C GLU A 127 -36.12 -9.63 -26.77
N ASP A 128 -36.84 -8.92 -25.89
CA ASP A 128 -37.22 -7.51 -26.09
C ASP A 128 -36.00 -6.56 -26.16
N LEU A 129 -34.96 -6.84 -25.34
CA LEU A 129 -33.74 -6.03 -25.36
C LEU A 129 -32.92 -6.30 -26.62
N ASP A 130 -32.75 -7.56 -27.03
CA ASP A 130 -32.02 -7.93 -28.25
C ASP A 130 -32.71 -7.34 -29.49
N THR A 131 -34.05 -7.40 -29.56
CA THR A 131 -34.80 -6.73 -30.64
C THR A 131 -34.63 -5.19 -30.61
N SER A 132 -34.53 -4.57 -29.43
CA SER A 132 -34.28 -3.12 -29.32
C SER A 132 -32.86 -2.69 -29.68
N VAL A 133 -31.84 -3.50 -29.36
CA VAL A 133 -30.43 -3.27 -29.74
C VAL A 133 -30.25 -3.44 -31.23
N ASN A 134 -30.88 -4.45 -31.86
CA ASN A 134 -30.87 -4.59 -33.32
C ASN A 134 -31.49 -3.38 -34.04
N VAL A 135 -32.53 -2.75 -33.46
CA VAL A 135 -33.12 -1.50 -33.99
C VAL A 135 -32.21 -0.29 -33.71
N TYR A 136 -31.54 -0.24 -32.56
CA TYR A 136 -30.62 0.84 -32.20
C TYR A 136 -29.30 0.81 -33.00
N GLU A 137 -28.73 -0.37 -33.24
CA GLU A 137 -27.53 -0.56 -34.09
C GLU A 137 -27.84 -0.20 -35.54
N SER A 138 -29.04 -0.53 -36.03
CA SER A 138 -29.52 -0.10 -37.35
C SER A 138 -29.78 1.42 -37.45
N MET A 139 -29.86 2.14 -36.33
CA MET A 139 -30.02 3.61 -36.27
C MET A 139 -28.73 4.37 -35.86
N GLY A 140 -27.74 3.69 -35.28
CA GLY A 140 -26.62 4.28 -34.53
C GLY A 140 -25.27 4.41 -35.24
N MET A 141 -25.13 4.00 -36.50
CA MET A 141 -23.86 4.10 -37.27
C MET A 141 -23.35 5.55 -37.53
N ASN A 142 -23.94 6.59 -36.93
CA ASN A 142 -23.60 8.00 -37.21
C ASN A 142 -23.26 8.87 -35.97
N SER A 143 -23.24 8.37 -34.73
CA SER A 143 -23.08 9.25 -33.56
C SER A 143 -21.93 8.96 -32.57
N ASP A 144 -21.14 7.90 -32.73
CA ASP A 144 -20.12 7.54 -31.73
C ASP A 144 -18.70 8.13 -31.93
N ALA A 145 -18.50 8.99 -32.93
CA ALA A 145 -17.18 9.59 -33.18
C ALA A 145 -16.81 10.76 -32.23
N VAL A 146 -17.67 11.18 -31.30
CA VAL A 146 -17.51 12.46 -30.57
C VAL A 146 -17.22 12.29 -29.06
N ALA A 147 -17.32 11.10 -28.48
CA ALA A 147 -17.27 10.95 -27.01
C ALA A 147 -15.87 10.61 -26.42
N VAL A 148 -14.85 10.36 -27.23
CA VAL A 148 -13.49 10.07 -26.75
C VAL A 148 -12.50 11.08 -27.33
N ASP A 149 -12.12 12.03 -26.48
CA ASP A 149 -11.06 13.01 -26.73
C ASP A 149 -9.71 12.27 -26.81
N ASN A 150 -9.30 11.91 -28.03
CA ASN A 150 -8.12 11.07 -28.29
C ASN A 150 -6.85 11.63 -27.64
N ASP A 151 -6.73 12.96 -27.52
CA ASP A 151 -5.58 13.63 -26.88
C ASP A 151 -5.41 13.22 -25.41
N LYS A 152 -6.51 12.98 -24.67
CA LYS A 152 -6.46 12.55 -23.26
C LYS A 152 -6.10 11.08 -23.12
N VAL A 153 -6.45 10.26 -24.12
CA VAL A 153 -6.08 8.84 -24.16
C VAL A 153 -4.59 8.70 -24.44
N ASP A 154 -4.06 9.51 -25.36
CA ASP A 154 -2.64 9.54 -25.69
C ASP A 154 -1.79 10.07 -24.53
N GLU A 155 -2.26 11.11 -23.82
CA GLU A 155 -1.58 11.61 -22.61
C GLU A 155 -1.54 10.56 -21.49
N LEU A 156 -2.64 9.82 -21.29
CA LEU A 156 -2.69 8.74 -20.30
C LEU A 156 -1.77 7.58 -20.70
N MET A 157 -1.75 7.21 -21.98
CA MET A 157 -0.91 6.14 -22.49
C MET A 157 0.59 6.49 -22.38
N ALA A 158 0.95 7.75 -22.65
CA ALA A 158 2.31 8.25 -22.46
C ALA A 158 2.76 8.22 -20.99
N LYS A 159 1.90 8.64 -20.04
CA LYS A 159 2.21 8.60 -18.60
C LYS A 159 2.45 7.17 -18.10
N VAL A 160 1.61 6.23 -18.50
CA VAL A 160 1.74 4.82 -18.12
C VAL A 160 2.98 4.17 -18.76
N ALA A 161 3.34 4.58 -19.98
CA ALA A 161 4.55 4.11 -20.65
C ALA A 161 5.83 4.62 -19.96
N ASP A 162 5.85 5.89 -19.51
CA ASP A 162 6.98 6.45 -18.78
C ASP A 162 7.18 5.80 -17.41
N GLU A 163 6.10 5.54 -16.66
CA GLU A 163 6.14 4.84 -15.38
C GLU A 163 6.69 3.42 -15.55
N ASN A 164 6.18 2.66 -16.52
CA ASN A 164 6.68 1.31 -16.81
C ASN A 164 8.11 1.31 -17.38
N GLY A 165 8.49 2.32 -18.17
CA GLY A 165 9.84 2.49 -18.70
C GLY A 165 10.86 2.84 -17.61
N LEU A 166 10.45 3.57 -16.57
CA LEU A 166 11.24 3.84 -15.37
C LEU A 166 11.38 2.59 -14.50
N GLU A 167 10.32 1.79 -14.34
CA GLU A 167 10.40 0.51 -13.62
C GLU A 167 11.30 -0.52 -14.36
N LEU A 168 11.28 -0.54 -15.69
CA LEU A 168 12.19 -1.38 -16.49
C LEU A 168 13.65 -0.92 -16.41
N LYS A 169 13.90 0.41 -16.41
CA LYS A 169 15.24 0.97 -16.19
C LYS A 169 15.74 0.77 -14.76
N GLN A 170 14.84 0.78 -13.78
CA GLN A 170 15.18 0.58 -12.37
C GLN A 170 15.40 -0.90 -12.04
N SER A 171 14.68 -1.81 -12.70
CA SER A 171 14.92 -3.26 -12.60
C SER A 171 16.16 -3.72 -13.38
N ALA A 172 16.56 -3.01 -14.45
CA ALA A 172 17.77 -3.30 -15.22
C ALA A 172 19.08 -2.72 -14.65
N LYS A 173 19.05 -1.94 -13.54
CA LYS A 173 20.22 -1.22 -12.99
C LYS A 173 20.73 -1.75 -11.63
N LEU A 174 20.65 -3.06 -11.38
CA LEU A 174 21.08 -3.63 -10.09
C LEU A 174 22.07 -4.81 -10.13
N ASP A 175 22.59 -5.23 -11.29
CA ASP A 175 23.74 -6.15 -11.31
C ASP A 175 24.82 -5.67 -12.30
N GLU A 176 26.04 -5.55 -11.77
CA GLU A 176 27.33 -5.26 -12.44
C GLU A 176 27.75 -3.79 -12.70
N LEU A 177 28.68 -3.33 -11.84
CA LEU A 177 29.59 -2.18 -12.01
C LEU A 177 30.86 -2.63 -12.77
N PRO A 178 31.56 -1.79 -13.58
CA PRO A 178 32.28 -0.62 -13.06
C PRO A 178 32.27 0.67 -13.92
N ASP A 179 32.66 1.73 -13.22
CA ASP A 179 32.74 3.14 -13.61
C ASP A 179 33.79 3.41 -14.72
N LEU A 180 33.34 3.92 -15.88
CA LEU A 180 34.20 4.54 -16.89
C LEU A 180 33.51 5.77 -17.50
N LYS A 181 34.02 6.92 -17.06
CA LYS A 181 34.15 8.22 -17.76
C LYS A 181 33.39 8.42 -19.08
N ALA A 182 32.54 9.44 -19.05
CA ALA A 182 32.26 10.45 -20.07
C ALA A 182 32.33 10.02 -21.55
N SER A 183 31.17 10.00 -22.22
CA SER A 183 31.08 10.36 -23.65
C SER A 183 29.68 10.86 -23.98
N ASP A 184 29.64 11.73 -24.97
CA ASP A 184 28.62 12.71 -25.31
C ASP A 184 27.20 12.21 -25.59
N LYS A 185 26.27 13.14 -25.37
CA LYS A 185 24.98 13.20 -26.05
C LYS A 185 25.22 13.13 -27.56
N VAL A 186 24.81 12.04 -28.20
CA VAL A 186 24.53 12.01 -29.63
C VAL A 186 23.07 11.65 -29.79
N LEU A 187 22.36 12.56 -30.45
CA LEU A 187 20.96 12.48 -30.83
C LEU A 187 20.76 11.25 -31.74
N ASP A 188 19.61 10.61 -31.55
CA ASP A 188 19.24 9.30 -32.09
C ASP A 188 18.78 9.39 -33.57
N ASP A 189 19.60 9.99 -34.44
CA ASP A 189 19.32 10.18 -35.88
C ASP A 189 19.12 8.84 -36.62
N GLU A 190 19.74 7.76 -36.13
CA GLU A 190 19.61 6.43 -36.77
C GLU A 190 18.23 5.78 -36.59
N LYS A 191 17.47 6.14 -35.55
CA LYS A 191 16.13 5.58 -35.33
C LYS A 191 15.07 6.30 -36.15
N GLU A 192 15.23 7.60 -36.39
CA GLU A 192 14.34 8.35 -37.28
C GLU A 192 14.49 7.88 -38.73
N ASP A 193 15.71 7.62 -39.20
CA ASP A 193 15.96 7.14 -40.56
C ASP A 193 15.38 5.74 -40.82
N LYS A 194 15.50 4.82 -39.84
CA LYS A 194 14.91 3.47 -39.96
C LYS A 194 13.39 3.49 -39.95
N LEU A 195 12.78 4.43 -39.22
CA LEU A 195 11.33 4.59 -39.18
C LEU A 195 10.81 5.22 -40.48
N ALA A 196 11.49 6.26 -40.98
CA ALA A 196 11.20 6.88 -42.27
C ALA A 196 11.29 5.87 -43.43
N GLN A 197 12.29 4.97 -43.40
CA GLN A 197 12.45 3.93 -44.39
C GLN A 197 11.34 2.87 -44.33
N ARG A 198 10.88 2.49 -43.13
CA ARG A 198 9.74 1.57 -42.94
C ARG A 198 8.42 2.18 -43.41
N LEU A 199 8.19 3.46 -43.14
CA LEU A 199 6.99 4.18 -43.59
C LEU A 199 6.93 4.32 -45.11
N ARG A 200 8.10 4.45 -45.76
CA ARG A 200 8.19 4.49 -47.23
C ARG A 200 7.87 3.15 -47.87
N ALA A 201 8.26 2.04 -47.22
CA ALA A 201 7.97 0.68 -47.69
C ALA A 201 6.50 0.25 -47.53
N LEU A 202 5.71 0.93 -46.71
CA LEU A 202 4.26 0.70 -46.58
C LEU A 202 3.40 1.57 -47.50
N ARG A 203 4.00 2.56 -48.18
CA ARG A 203 3.31 3.50 -49.08
C ARG A 203 3.58 3.24 -50.57
N GLY A 204 4.39 2.24 -50.89
CA GLY A 204 4.58 1.72 -52.26
C GLY A 204 3.99 0.33 -52.36
#